data_AF-A0A946TKZ1-F1
#
_entry.id   AF-A0A946TKZ1-F1
#
_cell.length_a   1.000
_cell.length_b   1.000
_cell.length_c   1.000
_cell.angle_alpha   90.00
_cell.angle_beta   90.00
_cell.angle_gamma   90.00
#
_symmetry.space_group_name_H-M   'P 1'
#
loop_
_entity.id
_entity.type
_entity.pdbx_description
1 polymer ?
#
loop_
_entity_poly.entity_id
_entity_poly.type
_entity_poly.pdbx_seq_one_letter_code
_entity_poly.pdbx_strand_id
1 'polypeptide(L)'
;MRKYRVNKVPYTVFDNINEVPLDIRAKIIDDWKAAEIGDWVTADDGSIMEVLRKGKMGRTKGKDRIRYNIGTCTGTYPCVEGAKFSSEKMDNIYSFGGKFSIDYILDRDKLTKKEEVFVSFLSTGMPMQEAYLKAFPTNDEGYALSAAKILTSTERVKTAMKKELEPVMEELGITPEYVLGTIKIMADDAERDETRLKALMKLSDILDLEDKTSTKVTQISGAIFKGFSDKQLEDTKRPLLEVHEGGLADG
;
A
#
# COMPACT_ATOMS: atom_id res chain seq x y z
N MET A 1 26.25 4.40 -10.61
CA MET A 1 26.02 5.10 -9.33
C MET A 1 24.56 5.53 -9.18
N ARG A 2 23.85 5.04 -8.15
CA ARG A 2 22.47 5.41 -7.78
C ARG A 2 22.46 6.19 -6.46
N LYS A 3 21.49 7.09 -6.28
CA LYS A 3 21.31 7.86 -5.04
C LYS A 3 19.94 7.62 -4.44
N TYR A 4 19.91 7.20 -3.17
CA TYR A 4 18.67 7.00 -2.41
C TYR A 4 18.62 7.98 -1.24
N ARG A 5 17.42 8.42 -0.87
CA ARG A 5 17.22 9.25 0.32
C ARG A 5 16.62 8.42 1.45
N VAL A 6 17.25 8.47 2.61
CA VAL A 6 16.75 7.91 3.87
C VAL A 6 16.75 9.03 4.90
N ASN A 7 15.60 9.31 5.52
CA ASN A 7 15.44 10.38 6.52
C ASN A 7 16.03 11.73 6.08
N LYS A 8 15.80 12.11 4.80
CA LYS A 8 16.31 13.33 4.15
C LYS A 8 17.83 13.37 3.89
N VAL A 9 18.58 12.34 4.27
CA VAL A 9 20.01 12.20 3.97
C VAL A 9 20.19 11.41 2.66
N PRO A 10 20.97 11.91 1.68
CA PRO A 10 21.28 11.18 0.46
C PRO A 10 22.40 10.16 0.71
N TYR A 11 22.16 8.91 0.34
CA TYR A 11 23.12 7.81 0.34
C TYR A 11 23.38 7.34 -1.08
N THR A 12 24.63 6.98 -1.34
CA THR A 12 25.08 6.51 -2.65
C THR A 12 25.20 5.00 -2.66
N VAL A 13 24.71 4.39 -3.74
CA VAL A 13 24.96 2.99 -4.10
C VAL A 13 25.82 2.98 -5.35
N PHE A 14 26.95 2.31 -5.29
CA PHE A 14 27.85 2.15 -6.43
C PHE A 14 27.54 0.84 -7.13
N ASP A 15 27.38 0.84 -8.45
CA ASP A 15 27.05 -0.40 -9.18
C ASP A 15 28.30 -1.28 -9.38
N ASN A 16 29.51 -0.70 -9.28
CA ASN A 16 30.78 -1.39 -9.48
C ASN A 16 31.88 -0.85 -8.56
N ILE A 17 32.85 -1.70 -8.22
CA ILE A 17 34.03 -1.33 -7.40
C ILE A 17 34.90 -0.22 -8.00
N ASN A 18 34.87 -0.05 -9.33
CA ASN A 18 35.64 0.99 -10.02
C ASN A 18 35.03 2.39 -9.86
N GLU A 19 33.74 2.49 -9.53
CA GLU A 19 33.08 3.77 -9.24
C GLU A 19 33.33 4.25 -7.81
N VAL A 20 33.90 3.39 -6.96
CA VAL A 20 34.12 3.66 -5.55
C VAL A 20 35.41 4.46 -5.34
N PRO A 21 35.37 5.58 -4.60
CA PRO A 21 36.57 6.32 -4.21
C PRO A 21 37.61 5.41 -3.53
N LEU A 22 38.90 5.64 -3.81
CA LEU A 22 40.01 4.81 -3.30
C LEU A 22 39.99 4.67 -1.76
N ASP A 23 39.61 5.73 -1.05
CA ASP A 23 39.53 5.77 0.41
C ASP A 23 38.45 4.83 0.99
N ILE A 24 37.41 4.57 0.20
CA ILE A 24 36.31 3.65 0.56
C ILE A 24 36.66 2.24 0.10
N ARG A 25 37.29 2.09 -1.07
CA ARG A 25 37.66 0.79 -1.65
C ARG A 25 38.54 -0.05 -0.72
N ALA A 26 39.40 0.58 0.07
CA ALA A 26 40.25 -0.10 1.06
C ALA A 26 39.49 -0.62 2.30
N LYS A 27 38.23 -0.18 2.50
CA LYS A 27 37.40 -0.50 3.68
C LYS A 27 36.17 -1.36 3.33
N ILE A 28 36.11 -1.90 2.11
CA ILE A 28 35.01 -2.75 1.69
C ILE A 28 35.12 -4.10 2.40
N ILE A 29 34.02 -4.54 2.99
CA ILE A 29 33.88 -5.86 3.60
C ILE A 29 33.10 -6.76 2.64
N ASP A 30 33.69 -7.90 2.28
CA ASP A 30 33.04 -8.89 1.41
C ASP A 30 31.92 -9.65 2.14
N ASP A 31 32.15 -10.02 3.40
CA ASP A 31 31.10 -10.63 4.23
C ASP A 31 30.25 -9.56 4.91
N TRP A 32 29.20 -9.13 4.20
CA TRP A 32 28.26 -8.15 4.71
C TRP A 32 27.60 -8.57 6.02
N LYS A 33 27.53 -9.87 6.37
CA LYS A 33 26.86 -10.33 7.61
C LYS A 33 27.63 -9.98 8.88
N ALA A 34 28.95 -9.80 8.76
CA ALA A 34 29.81 -9.42 9.86
C ALA A 34 29.91 -7.90 10.05
N ALA A 35 29.47 -7.11 9.05
CA ALA A 35 29.67 -5.67 8.99
C ALA A 35 29.04 -4.89 10.17
N GLU A 36 29.65 -3.77 10.52
CA GLU A 36 29.17 -2.80 11.50
C GLU A 36 28.55 -1.57 10.85
N ILE A 37 28.00 -0.68 11.69
CA ILE A 37 27.36 0.55 11.21
C ILE A 37 28.43 1.47 10.65
N GLY A 38 28.24 1.94 9.42
CA GLY A 38 29.20 2.78 8.68
C GLY A 38 30.15 2.02 7.77
N ASP A 39 30.14 0.68 7.81
CA ASP A 39 30.94 -0.14 6.92
C ASP A 39 30.33 -0.18 5.51
N TRP A 40 31.20 -0.29 4.51
CA TRP A 40 30.82 -0.48 3.11
C TRP A 40 30.90 -1.96 2.77
N VAL A 41 29.83 -2.49 2.19
CA VAL A 41 29.70 -3.92 1.92
C VAL A 41 29.38 -4.18 0.45
N THR A 42 29.88 -5.30 -0.05
CA THR A 42 29.56 -5.78 -1.40
C THR A 42 28.26 -6.59 -1.36
N ALA A 43 27.36 -6.27 -2.27
CA ALA A 43 26.09 -6.96 -2.45
C ALA A 43 26.21 -8.17 -3.37
N ASP A 44 25.23 -9.07 -3.31
CA ASP A 44 25.22 -10.28 -4.14
C ASP A 44 25.08 -9.96 -5.63
N ASP A 45 24.60 -8.76 -5.97
CA ASP A 45 24.51 -8.24 -7.34
C ASP A 45 25.77 -7.48 -7.80
N GLY A 46 26.82 -7.42 -6.96
CA GLY A 46 28.07 -6.72 -7.23
C GLY A 46 28.07 -5.23 -6.87
N SER A 47 26.94 -4.69 -6.39
CA SER A 47 26.84 -3.29 -5.97
C SER A 47 27.46 -3.08 -4.59
N ILE A 48 27.91 -1.86 -4.30
CA ILE A 48 28.57 -1.50 -3.04
C ILE A 48 27.73 -0.45 -2.32
N MET A 49 27.44 -0.71 -1.04
CA MET A 49 26.54 0.10 -0.23
C MET A 49 27.02 0.23 1.22
N GLU A 50 26.62 1.32 1.86
CA GLU A 50 26.90 1.56 3.28
C GLU A 50 25.83 0.90 4.18
N VAL A 51 26.30 0.30 5.28
CA VAL A 51 25.46 -0.21 6.36
C VAL A 51 25.03 0.94 7.27
N LEU A 52 23.73 1.24 7.27
CA LEU A 52 23.18 2.38 8.01
C LEU A 52 22.66 1.99 9.40
N ARG A 53 22.25 0.73 9.57
CA ARG A 53 21.58 0.24 10.77
C ARG A 53 22.02 -1.20 11.05
N LYS A 54 22.16 -1.55 12.32
CA LYS A 54 22.37 -2.92 12.77
C LYS A 54 21.42 -3.22 13.93
N GLY A 55 20.60 -4.24 13.80
CA GLY A 55 19.64 -4.65 14.82
C GLY A 55 19.96 -6.02 15.38
N LYS A 56 19.54 -6.24 16.63
CA LYS A 56 19.59 -7.55 17.30
C LYS A 56 18.18 -8.10 17.38
N MET A 57 18.01 -9.37 17.01
CA MET A 57 16.74 -10.09 17.03
C MET A 57 16.85 -11.31 17.93
N GLY A 58 16.01 -11.36 18.95
CA GLY A 58 15.84 -12.55 19.78
C GLY A 58 15.01 -13.62 19.06
N ARG A 59 15.44 -14.88 19.11
CA ARG A 59 14.60 -16.03 18.72
C ARG A 59 14.03 -16.70 19.96
N THR A 60 12.73 -16.98 19.93
CA THR A 60 12.04 -17.74 20.98
C THR A 60 12.46 -19.21 21.01
N LYS A 61 12.91 -19.77 19.88
CA LYS A 61 13.32 -21.19 19.73
C LYS A 61 14.60 -21.33 18.91
N GLY A 62 15.49 -22.25 19.31
CA GLY A 62 16.76 -22.57 18.64
C GLY A 62 17.99 -22.49 19.55
N LYS A 63 19.13 -23.04 19.10
CA LYS A 63 20.43 -22.97 19.82
C LYS A 63 20.97 -21.53 19.84
N ASP A 64 20.91 -20.83 18.70
CA ASP A 64 21.30 -19.42 18.60
C ASP A 64 20.10 -18.52 18.86
N ARG A 65 20.05 -17.98 20.08
CA ARG A 65 18.96 -17.12 20.55
C ARG A 65 19.04 -15.69 20.03
N ILE A 66 20.16 -15.27 19.45
CA ILE A 66 20.36 -13.92 18.95
C ILE A 66 20.80 -13.99 17.49
N ARG A 67 20.10 -13.26 16.63
CA ARG A 67 20.47 -13.03 15.23
C ARG A 67 20.62 -11.55 14.98
N TYR A 68 21.47 -11.21 14.03
CA TYR A 68 21.67 -9.83 13.62
C TYR A 68 20.89 -9.55 12.33
N ASN A 69 20.59 -8.28 12.14
CA ASN A 69 20.10 -7.75 10.88
C ASN A 69 20.86 -6.48 10.53
N ILE A 70 20.92 -6.20 9.24
CA ILE A 70 21.58 -5.04 8.68
C ILE A 70 20.57 -4.27 7.84
N GLY A 71 20.46 -2.98 8.09
CA GLY A 71 19.62 -2.06 7.33
C GLY A 71 20.48 -1.13 6.49
N THR A 72 20.18 -1.08 5.20
CA THR A 72 20.82 -0.18 4.22
C THR A 72 19.82 0.87 3.75
N CYS A 73 20.19 1.62 2.71
CA CYS A 73 19.29 2.52 2.01
C CYS A 73 18.24 1.81 1.12
N THR A 74 18.42 0.51 0.87
CA THR A 74 17.58 -0.30 -0.03
C THR A 74 16.64 -1.24 0.72
N GLY A 75 17.00 -1.69 1.92
CA GLY A 75 16.20 -2.66 2.66
C GLY A 75 16.74 -2.95 4.07
N THR A 76 16.07 -3.88 4.76
CA THR A 76 16.59 -4.50 5.97
C THR A 76 16.73 -6.00 5.74
N TYR A 77 17.94 -6.52 5.92
CA TYR A 77 18.33 -7.87 5.57
C TYR A 77 18.71 -8.66 6.83
N PRO A 78 18.15 -9.87 7.03
CA PRO A 78 18.53 -10.72 8.15
C PRO A 78 19.88 -11.39 7.87
N CYS A 79 20.80 -11.36 8.83
CA CYS A 79 22.11 -12.00 8.72
C CYS A 79 21.96 -13.52 8.96
N VAL A 80 21.36 -14.21 8.00
CA VAL A 80 21.11 -15.65 8.03
C VAL A 80 21.79 -16.32 6.84
N GLU A 81 22.06 -17.60 6.98
CA GLU A 81 22.55 -18.42 5.88
C GLU A 81 21.48 -18.48 4.77
N GLY A 82 21.88 -18.23 3.51
CA GLY A 82 20.98 -18.15 2.36
C GLY A 82 20.20 -16.83 2.18
N ALA A 83 20.36 -15.83 3.06
CA ALA A 83 19.80 -14.50 2.79
C ALA A 83 20.48 -13.86 1.59
N LYS A 84 19.67 -13.27 0.71
CA LYS A 84 20.14 -12.47 -0.43
C LYS A 84 20.19 -11.00 -0.06
N PHE A 85 21.25 -10.33 -0.46
CA PHE A 85 21.47 -8.90 -0.23
C PHE A 85 21.54 -8.19 -1.58
N SER A 86 20.55 -7.33 -1.84
CA SER A 86 20.32 -6.68 -3.14
C SER A 86 20.38 -5.16 -3.04
N SER A 87 20.81 -4.52 -4.14
CA SER A 87 20.77 -3.07 -4.33
C SER A 87 19.39 -2.53 -4.73
N GLU A 88 18.41 -3.40 -4.98
CA GLU A 88 17.05 -2.98 -5.30
C GLU A 88 16.35 -2.41 -4.07
N LYS A 89 15.80 -1.20 -4.21
CA LYS A 89 15.11 -0.52 -3.12
C LYS A 89 13.72 -1.12 -2.93
N MET A 90 13.46 -1.58 -1.70
CA MET A 90 12.16 -2.02 -1.23
C MET A 90 11.23 -0.83 -0.91
N ASP A 91 9.92 -1.03 -1.01
CA ASP A 91 8.91 0.00 -0.65
C ASP A 91 9.04 0.41 0.81
N ASN A 92 9.22 -0.59 1.69
CA ASN A 92 9.49 -0.40 3.10
C ASN A 92 10.88 -0.92 3.48
N ILE A 93 11.86 -0.02 3.50
CA ILE A 93 13.26 -0.32 3.84
C ILE A 93 13.47 -0.79 5.29
N TYR A 94 12.47 -0.62 6.16
CA TYR A 94 12.53 -0.98 7.57
C TYR A 94 11.90 -2.35 7.87
N SER A 95 11.32 -3.00 6.85
CA SER A 95 10.70 -4.32 6.96
C SER A 95 11.53 -5.35 6.20
N PHE A 96 11.64 -6.56 6.76
CA PHE A 96 12.37 -7.67 6.11
C PHE A 96 11.76 -8.13 4.79
N GLY A 97 10.45 -7.98 4.64
CA GLY A 97 9.75 -8.37 3.41
C GLY A 97 9.47 -7.20 2.47
N GLY A 98 10.02 -6.02 2.75
CA GLY A 98 9.93 -4.86 1.87
C GLY A 98 8.54 -4.25 1.67
N LYS A 99 7.48 -4.83 2.22
CA LYS A 99 6.09 -4.36 2.14
C LYS A 99 5.60 -3.70 3.42
N PHE A 100 4.57 -2.85 3.32
CA PHE A 100 3.88 -2.32 4.48
C PHE A 100 2.90 -3.34 5.06
N SER A 101 2.58 -3.22 6.35
CA SER A 101 1.65 -4.14 7.04
C SER A 101 0.27 -4.18 6.38
N ILE A 102 -0.14 -3.08 5.75
CA ILE A 102 -1.42 -2.96 5.06
C ILE A 102 -1.44 -3.82 3.79
N ASP A 103 -0.36 -3.84 3.02
CA ASP A 103 -0.26 -4.62 1.79
C ASP A 103 -0.42 -6.11 2.08
N TYR A 104 0.16 -6.60 3.17
CA TYR A 104 -0.04 -7.98 3.63
C TYR A 104 -1.48 -8.31 4.03
N ILE A 105 -2.28 -7.31 4.43
CA ILE A 105 -3.70 -7.49 4.74
C ILE A 105 -4.51 -7.51 3.44
N LEU A 106 -4.12 -6.72 2.44
CA LEU A 106 -4.79 -6.63 1.14
C LEU A 106 -4.51 -7.86 0.27
N ASP A 107 -3.25 -8.31 0.20
CA ASP A 107 -2.79 -9.44 -0.63
C ASP A 107 -3.34 -10.81 -0.19
N ARG A 108 -4.13 -10.88 0.88
CA ARG A 108 -4.69 -12.15 1.39
C ARG A 108 -6.02 -12.48 0.73
N ASP A 109 -6.09 -13.68 0.17
CA ASP A 109 -7.33 -14.21 -0.41
C ASP A 109 -8.24 -14.88 0.62
N LYS A 110 -7.65 -15.57 1.60
CA LYS A 110 -8.38 -16.41 2.56
C LYS A 110 -8.62 -15.69 3.90
N LEU A 111 -9.79 -15.94 4.49
CA LEU A 111 -10.12 -15.47 5.82
C LEU A 111 -9.25 -16.16 6.88
N THR A 112 -8.80 -15.39 7.86
CA THR A 112 -8.14 -15.94 9.05
C THR A 112 -9.14 -16.17 10.18
N LYS A 113 -8.83 -17.07 11.13
CA LYS A 113 -9.70 -17.34 12.30
C LYS A 113 -10.10 -16.09 13.09
N LYS A 114 -9.23 -15.08 13.15
CA LYS A 114 -9.54 -13.81 13.83
C LYS A 114 -10.48 -12.95 12.98
N GLU A 115 -10.31 -12.96 11.67
CA GLU A 115 -11.22 -12.30 10.75
C GLU A 115 -12.61 -12.96 10.77
N GLU A 116 -12.71 -14.27 10.95
CA GLU A 116 -14.00 -14.97 11.15
C GLU A 116 -14.73 -14.46 12.40
N VAL A 117 -14.03 -14.39 13.54
CA VAL A 117 -14.58 -13.84 14.79
C VAL A 117 -14.96 -12.36 14.61
N PHE A 118 -14.13 -11.58 13.91
CA PHE A 118 -14.43 -10.19 13.58
C PHE A 118 -15.70 -10.05 12.75
N VAL A 119 -15.88 -10.88 11.72
CA VAL A 119 -17.09 -10.89 10.88
C VAL A 119 -18.33 -11.24 11.72
N SER A 120 -18.23 -12.22 12.61
CA SER A 120 -19.33 -12.58 13.53
C SER A 120 -19.73 -11.41 14.44
N PHE A 121 -18.76 -10.65 14.97
CA PHE A 121 -19.10 -9.45 15.75
C PHE A 121 -19.76 -8.36 14.89
N LEU A 122 -19.31 -8.18 13.65
CA LEU A 122 -19.96 -7.22 12.74
C LEU A 122 -21.39 -7.62 12.37
N SER A 123 -21.66 -8.91 12.12
CA SER A 123 -23.01 -9.37 11.79
C SER A 123 -24.00 -9.19 12.94
N THR A 124 -23.53 -9.18 14.20
CA THR A 124 -24.35 -8.82 15.38
C THR A 124 -24.62 -7.32 15.53
N GLY A 125 -24.05 -6.47 14.66
CA GLY A 125 -24.22 -5.01 14.70
C GLY A 125 -23.21 -4.26 15.56
N MET A 126 -22.12 -4.92 16.00
CA MET A 126 -21.06 -4.27 16.78
C MET A 126 -20.30 -3.23 15.92
N PRO A 127 -19.92 -2.06 16.47
CA PRO A 127 -19.12 -1.10 15.74
C PRO A 127 -17.75 -1.67 15.35
N MET A 128 -17.28 -1.33 14.16
CA MET A 128 -16.05 -1.88 13.55
C MET A 128 -14.81 -1.80 14.46
N GLN A 129 -14.65 -0.69 15.19
CA GLN A 129 -13.54 -0.50 16.12
C GLN A 129 -13.57 -1.51 17.27
N GLU A 130 -14.72 -1.68 17.90
CA GLU A 130 -14.89 -2.58 19.04
C GLU A 130 -14.78 -4.05 18.62
N ALA A 131 -15.36 -4.39 17.47
CA ALA A 131 -15.25 -5.72 16.88
C ALA A 131 -13.78 -6.08 16.65
N TYR A 132 -12.96 -5.13 16.17
CA TYR A 132 -11.54 -5.35 15.93
C TYR A 132 -10.76 -5.52 17.24
N LEU A 133 -11.03 -4.69 18.25
CA LEU A 133 -10.40 -4.79 19.57
C LEU A 133 -10.70 -6.13 20.25
N LYS A 134 -11.89 -6.70 20.04
CA LYS A 134 -12.27 -8.01 20.58
C LYS A 134 -11.68 -9.19 19.79
N ALA A 135 -11.56 -9.07 18.47
CA ALA A 135 -11.08 -10.14 17.61
C ALA A 135 -9.54 -10.21 17.51
N PHE A 136 -8.85 -9.08 17.66
CA PHE A 136 -7.39 -8.98 17.50
C PHE A 136 -6.72 -8.53 18.80
N PRO A 137 -5.52 -9.04 19.13
CA PRO A 137 -4.79 -8.67 20.33
C PRO A 137 -4.13 -7.29 20.15
N THR A 138 -4.92 -6.23 20.12
CA THR A 138 -4.46 -4.84 20.12
C THR A 138 -5.25 -4.04 21.14
N ASN A 139 -4.58 -3.08 21.78
CA ASN A 139 -5.20 -2.12 22.70
C ASN A 139 -5.20 -0.69 22.12
N ASP A 140 -4.66 -0.49 20.92
CA ASP A 140 -4.63 0.80 20.25
C ASP A 140 -5.95 1.01 19.48
N GLU A 141 -6.76 1.94 19.96
CA GLU A 141 -8.04 2.31 19.39
C GLU A 141 -7.93 2.95 18.00
N GLY A 142 -6.95 3.84 17.79
CA GLY A 142 -6.77 4.54 16.52
C GLY A 142 -6.30 3.61 15.42
N TYR A 143 -5.38 2.71 15.76
CA TYR A 143 -4.96 1.63 14.87
C TYR A 143 -6.12 0.67 14.58
N ALA A 144 -6.88 0.27 15.61
CA ALA A 144 -8.01 -0.65 15.46
C ALA A 144 -9.06 -0.10 14.49
N LEU A 145 -9.43 1.18 14.60
CA LEU A 145 -10.39 1.79 13.67
C LEU A 145 -9.87 1.80 12.23
N SER A 146 -8.59 2.16 12.04
CA SER A 146 -7.99 2.25 10.71
C SER A 146 -7.87 0.87 10.06
N ALA A 147 -7.40 -0.12 10.82
CA ALA A 147 -7.29 -1.50 10.37
C ALA A 147 -8.66 -2.13 10.09
N ALA A 148 -9.66 -1.88 10.95
CA ALA A 148 -11.01 -2.38 10.76
C ALA A 148 -11.65 -1.84 9.47
N LYS A 149 -11.46 -0.54 9.16
CA LYS A 149 -11.94 0.06 7.90
C LYS A 149 -11.32 -0.60 6.66
N ILE A 150 -10.01 -0.83 6.70
CA ILE A 150 -9.30 -1.52 5.61
C ILE A 150 -9.85 -2.94 5.48
N LEU A 151 -9.99 -3.66 6.61
CA LEU A 151 -10.43 -5.04 6.63
C LEU A 151 -11.86 -5.19 6.07
N THR A 152 -12.81 -4.35 6.46
CA THR A 152 -14.19 -4.37 5.95
C THR A 152 -14.33 -3.98 4.49
N SER A 153 -13.36 -3.24 3.95
CA SER A 153 -13.34 -2.92 2.52
C SER A 153 -12.94 -4.09 1.61
N THR A 154 -12.28 -5.12 2.17
CA THR A 154 -11.80 -6.28 1.41
C THR A 154 -12.96 -7.16 0.93
N GLU A 155 -12.82 -7.73 -0.27
CA GLU A 155 -13.86 -8.58 -0.87
C GLU A 155 -14.14 -9.84 -0.04
N ARG A 156 -13.10 -10.44 0.55
CA ARG A 156 -13.22 -11.64 1.39
C ARG A 156 -14.10 -11.41 2.62
N VAL A 157 -13.92 -10.28 3.30
CA VAL A 157 -14.70 -9.93 4.50
C VAL A 157 -16.12 -9.56 4.12
N LYS A 158 -16.32 -8.80 3.03
CA LYS A 158 -17.66 -8.51 2.49
C LYS A 158 -18.42 -9.78 2.15
N THR A 159 -17.75 -10.76 1.53
CA THR A 159 -18.37 -12.02 1.13
C THR A 159 -18.72 -12.87 2.35
N ALA A 160 -17.83 -12.98 3.33
CA ALA A 160 -18.11 -13.67 4.58
C ALA A 160 -19.27 -13.01 5.35
N MET A 161 -19.28 -11.68 5.43
CA MET A 161 -20.34 -10.93 6.10
C MET A 161 -21.70 -11.13 5.43
N LYS A 162 -21.76 -11.17 4.09
CA LYS A 162 -23.00 -11.50 3.36
C LYS A 162 -23.55 -12.86 3.75
N LYS A 163 -22.69 -13.90 3.80
CA LYS A 163 -23.08 -15.26 4.17
C LYS A 163 -23.61 -15.37 5.60
N GLU A 164 -23.00 -14.64 6.53
CA GLU A 164 -23.47 -14.60 7.93
C GLU A 164 -24.83 -13.89 8.07
N LEU A 165 -25.15 -12.97 7.16
CA LEU A 165 -26.41 -12.21 7.18
C LEU A 165 -27.54 -12.90 6.40
N GLU A 166 -27.24 -13.81 5.47
CA GLU A 166 -28.24 -14.61 4.73
C GLU A 166 -29.34 -15.22 5.64
N PRO A 167 -29.02 -15.97 6.72
CA PRO A 167 -30.07 -16.55 7.57
C PRO A 167 -30.93 -15.48 8.26
N VAL A 168 -30.33 -14.36 8.68
CA VAL A 168 -31.07 -13.25 9.32
C VAL A 168 -32.00 -12.58 8.30
N MET A 169 -31.55 -12.44 7.04
CA MET A 169 -32.38 -11.91 5.96
C MET A 169 -33.56 -12.83 5.63
N GLU A 170 -33.32 -14.15 5.61
CA GLU A 170 -34.37 -15.16 5.42
C GLU A 170 -35.40 -15.14 6.57
N GLU A 171 -34.96 -15.06 7.83
CA GLU A 171 -35.85 -14.93 8.99
C GLU A 171 -36.73 -13.67 8.92
N LEU A 172 -36.19 -12.58 8.37
CA LEU A 172 -36.93 -11.33 8.14
C LEU A 172 -37.83 -11.37 6.89
N GLY A 173 -37.84 -12.48 6.14
CA GLY A 173 -38.59 -12.62 4.89
C GLY A 173 -38.01 -11.82 3.72
N ILE A 174 -36.78 -11.30 3.86
CA ILE A 174 -36.07 -10.59 2.80
C ILE A 174 -35.30 -11.62 1.96
N THR A 175 -36.04 -12.40 1.19
CA THR A 175 -35.44 -13.37 0.26
C THR A 175 -35.14 -12.72 -1.10
N PRO A 176 -34.20 -13.27 -1.88
CA PRO A 176 -33.98 -12.82 -3.26
C PRO A 176 -35.27 -12.78 -4.09
N GLU A 177 -36.15 -13.78 -3.93
CA GLU A 177 -37.44 -13.85 -4.63
C GLU A 177 -38.38 -12.72 -4.22
N TYR A 178 -38.45 -12.40 -2.92
CA TYR A 178 -39.26 -11.30 -2.42
C TYR A 178 -38.80 -9.96 -3.01
N VAL A 179 -37.49 -9.72 -3.02
CA VAL A 179 -36.90 -8.48 -3.57
C VAL A 179 -37.15 -8.40 -5.09
N LEU A 180 -36.87 -9.46 -5.84
CA LEU A 180 -37.09 -9.50 -7.29
C LEU A 180 -38.57 -9.37 -7.66
N GLY A 181 -39.44 -10.06 -6.93
CA GLY A 181 -40.89 -9.97 -7.10
C GLY A 181 -41.41 -8.56 -6.86
N THR A 182 -40.93 -7.90 -5.81
CA THR A 182 -41.30 -6.51 -5.51
C THR A 182 -40.82 -5.55 -6.59
N ILE A 183 -39.59 -5.70 -7.10
CA ILE A 183 -39.07 -4.87 -8.20
C ILE A 183 -39.90 -5.08 -9.47
N LYS A 184 -40.31 -6.33 -9.76
CA LYS A 184 -41.21 -6.64 -10.89
C LYS A 184 -42.55 -5.93 -10.73
N ILE A 185 -43.20 -6.05 -9.57
CA ILE A 185 -44.47 -5.36 -9.28
C ILE A 185 -44.31 -3.85 -9.46
N MET A 186 -43.22 -3.27 -8.96
CA MET A 186 -42.93 -1.84 -9.17
C MET A 186 -42.71 -1.48 -10.64
N ALA A 187 -42.16 -2.37 -11.46
CA ALA A 187 -42.05 -2.13 -12.90
C ALA A 187 -43.42 -2.17 -13.58
N ASP A 188 -44.25 -3.15 -13.23
CA ASP A 188 -45.57 -3.35 -13.85
C ASP A 188 -46.57 -2.26 -13.42
N ASP A 189 -46.60 -1.90 -12.13
CA ASP A 189 -47.63 -1.04 -11.52
C ASP A 189 -47.24 0.44 -11.35
N ALA A 190 -45.96 0.82 -11.57
CA ALA A 190 -45.56 2.22 -11.38
C ALA A 190 -46.26 3.15 -12.39
N GLU A 191 -46.92 4.19 -11.87
CA GLU A 191 -47.57 5.24 -12.69
C GLU A 191 -46.56 6.16 -13.38
N ARG A 192 -45.39 6.36 -12.76
CA ARG A 192 -44.33 7.22 -13.31
C ARG A 192 -43.36 6.39 -14.13
N ASP A 193 -43.23 6.74 -15.41
CA ASP A 193 -42.32 6.07 -16.34
C ASP A 193 -40.87 6.03 -15.85
N GLU A 194 -40.41 7.07 -15.14
CA GLU A 194 -39.07 7.11 -14.55
C GLU A 194 -38.85 6.00 -13.50
N THR A 195 -39.85 5.73 -12.66
CA THR A 195 -39.77 4.67 -11.64
C THR A 195 -39.81 3.30 -12.29
N ARG A 196 -40.68 3.12 -13.29
CA ARG A 196 -40.76 1.89 -14.11
C ARG A 196 -39.42 1.60 -14.79
N LEU A 197 -38.83 2.61 -15.44
CA LEU A 197 -37.55 2.48 -16.13
C LEU A 197 -36.42 2.10 -15.15
N LYS A 198 -36.36 2.74 -13.98
CA LYS A 198 -35.36 2.40 -12.94
C LYS A 198 -35.51 0.97 -12.42
N ALA A 199 -36.74 0.49 -12.23
CA ALA A 199 -37.00 -0.89 -11.80
C ALA A 199 -36.56 -1.89 -12.88
N LEU A 200 -36.90 -1.64 -14.15
CA LEU A 200 -36.48 -2.47 -15.29
C LEU A 200 -34.97 -2.47 -15.48
N MET A 201 -34.30 -1.32 -15.36
CA MET A 201 -32.83 -1.24 -15.42
C MET A 201 -32.16 -2.08 -14.33
N LYS A 202 -32.66 -2.02 -13.09
CA LYS A 202 -32.15 -2.87 -12.00
C LYS A 202 -32.32 -4.37 -12.29
N LEU A 203 -33.45 -4.79 -12.89
CA LEU A 203 -33.64 -6.18 -13.29
C LEU A 203 -32.72 -6.58 -14.45
N SER A 204 -32.54 -5.68 -15.43
CA SER A 204 -31.61 -5.85 -16.55
C SER A 204 -30.17 -6.02 -16.07
N ASP A 205 -29.75 -5.21 -15.10
CA ASP A 205 -28.44 -5.30 -14.44
C ASP A 205 -28.23 -6.65 -13.73
N ILE A 206 -29.25 -7.16 -13.04
CA ILE A 206 -29.18 -8.44 -12.31
C ILE A 206 -29.10 -9.62 -13.28
N LEU A 207 -29.83 -9.55 -14.40
CA LEU A 207 -29.83 -10.56 -15.45
C LEU A 207 -28.63 -10.43 -16.40
N ASP A 208 -27.75 -9.46 -16.17
CA ASP A 208 -26.58 -9.13 -16.99
C ASP A 208 -26.94 -9.00 -18.49
N LEU A 209 -28.11 -8.42 -18.77
CA LEU A 209 -28.61 -8.23 -20.15
C LEU A 209 -27.90 -7.09 -20.87
N GLU A 210 -27.20 -6.23 -20.14
CA GLU A 210 -26.36 -5.19 -20.72
C GLU A 210 -24.94 -5.71 -20.97
N ASP A 211 -24.50 -5.68 -22.23
CA ASP A 211 -23.10 -5.91 -22.60
C ASP A 211 -22.20 -4.78 -22.04
N LYS A 212 -21.80 -4.92 -20.77
CA LYS A 212 -20.85 -4.01 -20.08
C LYS A 212 -19.42 -4.11 -20.65
N THR A 213 -19.18 -5.02 -21.58
CA THR A 213 -17.93 -5.12 -22.35
C THR A 213 -17.79 -4.04 -23.41
N SER A 214 -18.87 -3.31 -23.75
CA SER A 214 -18.80 -2.10 -24.58
C SER A 214 -18.59 -0.84 -23.73
N THR A 215 -17.68 -0.89 -22.75
CA THR A 215 -16.91 0.31 -22.45
C THR A 215 -16.04 0.57 -23.69
N LYS A 216 -16.62 1.26 -24.68
CA LYS A 216 -15.82 2.03 -25.63
C LYS A 216 -15.01 2.95 -24.75
N VAL A 217 -13.80 2.51 -24.46
CA VAL A 217 -12.67 3.36 -24.18
C VAL A 217 -12.67 4.33 -25.36
N THR A 218 -13.36 5.46 -25.23
CA THR A 218 -12.94 6.70 -25.87
C THR A 218 -11.63 7.04 -25.17
N GLN A 219 -10.63 6.22 -25.52
CA GLN A 219 -9.24 6.57 -25.50
C GLN A 219 -9.24 7.97 -26.06
N ILE A 220 -8.83 8.90 -25.22
CA ILE A 220 -8.65 10.30 -25.52
C ILE A 220 -7.66 10.35 -26.69
N SER A 221 -8.20 10.20 -27.90
CA SER A 221 -7.49 10.32 -29.15
C SER A 221 -7.39 11.81 -29.41
N GLY A 222 -6.29 12.40 -28.95
CA GLY A 222 -5.90 13.74 -29.34
C GLY A 222 -5.80 14.78 -28.22
N ALA A 223 -5.11 14.46 -27.12
CA ALA A 223 -4.18 15.35 -26.42
C ALA A 223 -3.88 14.79 -25.03
N ILE A 224 -3.04 13.76 -24.97
CA ILE A 224 -2.31 13.46 -23.73
C ILE A 224 -1.44 14.68 -23.49
N PHE A 225 -1.81 15.51 -22.51
CA PHE A 225 -1.06 16.67 -22.09
C PHE A 225 0.34 16.20 -21.66
N LYS A 226 1.33 16.34 -22.54
CA LYS A 226 2.68 15.78 -22.38
C LYS A 226 3.57 16.64 -21.48
N GLY A 227 2.99 17.60 -20.76
CA GLY A 227 3.73 18.65 -20.06
C GLY A 227 4.41 19.63 -21.03
N PHE A 228 4.87 20.75 -20.48
CA PHE A 228 5.68 21.71 -21.23
C PHE A 228 7.11 21.17 -21.37
N SER A 229 7.74 21.37 -22.54
CA SER A 229 9.16 21.07 -22.72
C SER A 229 10.04 22.04 -21.92
N ASP A 230 11.26 21.64 -21.52
CA ASP A 230 12.17 22.49 -20.74
C ASP A 230 12.42 23.86 -21.39
N LYS A 231 12.39 23.93 -22.73
CA LYS A 231 12.48 25.19 -23.49
C LYS A 231 11.31 26.14 -23.24
N GLN A 232 10.09 25.62 -23.07
CA GLN A 232 8.90 26.43 -22.80
C GLN A 232 8.85 26.93 -21.34
N LEU A 233 9.52 26.22 -20.43
CA LEU A 233 9.66 26.64 -19.03
C LEU A 233 10.71 27.77 -18.89
N GLU A 234 11.74 27.79 -19.74
CA GLU A 234 12.76 28.85 -19.73
C GLU A 234 12.23 30.21 -20.19
N ASP A 235 11.32 30.24 -21.17
CA ASP A 235 10.67 31.47 -21.66
C ASP A 235 9.71 32.10 -20.64
N THR A 236 9.33 31.35 -19.59
CA THR A 236 8.37 31.82 -18.57
C THR A 236 9.05 32.29 -17.28
N LYS A 237 10.37 32.57 -17.31
CA LYS A 237 11.07 33.13 -16.14
C LYS A 237 10.49 34.50 -15.77
N ARG A 238 9.87 34.54 -14.57
CA ARG A 238 9.30 35.73 -13.95
C ARG A 238 10.38 36.83 -13.88
N PRO A 239 10.14 38.05 -14.40
CA PRO A 239 11.12 39.12 -14.28
C PRO A 239 11.38 39.40 -12.80
N LEU A 240 12.66 39.40 -12.42
CA LEU A 240 13.10 39.81 -11.08
C LEU A 240 12.82 41.30 -10.95
N LEU A 241 12.04 41.66 -9.92
CA LEU A 241 11.85 43.06 -9.55
C LEU A 241 13.21 43.61 -9.11
N GLU A 242 13.70 44.64 -9.81
CA GLU A 242 14.84 45.41 -9.36
C GLU A 242 14.50 46.04 -8.01
N VAL A 243 15.28 45.68 -6.99
CA VAL A 243 15.23 46.34 -5.69
C VAL A 243 15.71 47.77 -5.92
N HIS A 244 14.77 48.72 -5.88
CA HIS A 244 15.12 50.14 -5.86
C HIS A 244 15.90 50.40 -4.56
N GLU A 245 17.21 50.54 -4.67
CA GLU A 245 18.04 51.08 -3.60
C GLU A 245 17.57 52.51 -3.34
N GLY A 246 16.85 52.69 -2.24
CA GLY A 246 16.52 54.00 -1.71
C GLY A 246 17.81 54.72 -1.35
N GLY A 247 18.28 55.58 -2.25
CA GLY A 247 19.24 56.61 -1.94
C GLY A 247 18.63 57.57 -0.94
N LEU A 248 19.13 57.55 0.30
CA LEU A 248 19.07 58.73 1.16
C LEU A 248 19.84 59.86 0.46
N ALA A 249 19.15 60.95 0.16
CA ALA A 249 19.76 62.25 -0.10
C ALA A 249 19.08 63.28 0.81
N ASP A 250 19.69 63.49 1.98
CA ASP A 250 19.70 64.81 2.63
C ASP A 250 20.92 65.56 2.07
N GLY A 251 20.71 66.77 1.53
CA GLY A 251 21.78 67.70 1.12
C GLY A 251 21.61 68.29 -0.28
#